data_AF-A0A857MJA1-F1
#
_entry.id   AF-A0A857MJA1-F1
#
_cell.length_a   1.000
_cell.length_b   1.000
_cell.length_c   1.000
_cell.angle_alpha   90.00
_cell.angle_beta   90.00
_cell.angle_gamma   90.00
#
_symmetry.space_group_name_H-M   'P 1'
#
loop_
_entity.id
_entity.type
_entity.pdbx_description
1 polymer ?
#
loop_
_entity_poly.entity_id
_entity_poly.type
_entity_poly.pdbx_seq_one_letter_code
_entity_poly.pdbx_strand_id
1 'polypeptide(L)'
;MAKKPRPAPRYEHTRPSVSIWMRLRGWLAARADRASVRRRFLSDHGATRARDFDRQTIAGEKYLLKTQFLEHLADVRDHHVLREAKRARSVQARLSGLEGEARGVLEREQAQLLEAKHEYTDIKSRLARDDLTALEKANYQGKLGQIEGSVKQQLGVVAKAEDKLADITAAQADSRKEFAEFAQAAHNIYEMSMNAYVKVAGRRLNRLGCTNYDAELRDFTSETTQKIKELS
;
A
#
# COMPACT_ATOMS: atom_id res chain seq x y z
N MET A 1 -11.86 -21.18 -49.60
CA MET A 1 -10.99 -22.07 -48.79
C MET A 1 -10.46 -21.29 -47.59
N ALA A 2 -11.06 -21.45 -46.41
CA ALA A 2 -10.64 -20.76 -45.18
C ALA A 2 -9.78 -21.69 -44.33
N LYS A 3 -8.53 -21.32 -44.06
CA LYS A 3 -7.62 -22.06 -43.17
C LYS A 3 -8.10 -21.88 -41.72
N LYS A 4 -8.49 -22.97 -41.06
CA LYS A 4 -8.79 -22.99 -39.61
C LYS A 4 -7.53 -22.69 -38.79
N PRO A 5 -7.61 -21.93 -37.68
CA PRO A 5 -6.48 -21.68 -36.81
C PRO A 5 -6.12 -22.96 -36.00
N ARG A 6 -4.82 -23.23 -35.84
CA ARG A 6 -4.33 -24.32 -34.99
C ARG A 6 -4.64 -24.03 -33.52
N PRO A 7 -5.07 -25.01 -32.72
CA PRO A 7 -5.20 -24.84 -31.27
C PRO A 7 -3.82 -24.73 -30.62
N ALA A 8 -3.70 -23.84 -29.64
CA ALA A 8 -2.50 -23.67 -28.83
C ALA A 8 -2.19 -24.93 -28.00
N PRO A 9 -0.91 -25.25 -27.75
CA PRO A 9 -0.54 -26.40 -26.93
C PRO A 9 -1.06 -26.22 -25.51
N ARG A 10 -1.93 -27.13 -25.06
CA ARG A 10 -2.25 -27.29 -23.64
C ARG A 10 -1.00 -27.81 -22.94
N TYR A 11 -0.36 -26.97 -22.13
CA TYR A 11 0.62 -27.43 -21.16
C TYR A 11 -0.14 -28.23 -20.09
N GLU A 12 -0.16 -29.55 -20.25
CA GLU A 12 -0.52 -30.46 -19.17
C GLU A 12 0.55 -30.38 -18.10
N HIS A 13 0.31 -29.57 -17.06
CA HIS A 13 0.95 -29.76 -15.77
C HIS A 13 0.50 -31.12 -15.25
N THR A 14 1.31 -32.15 -15.51
CA THR A 14 1.24 -33.43 -14.80
C THR A 14 1.53 -33.15 -13.34
N ARG A 15 0.48 -32.85 -12.57
CA ARG A 15 0.54 -32.90 -11.11
C ARG A 15 0.98 -34.31 -10.75
N PRO A 16 2.11 -34.50 -10.02
CA PRO A 16 2.43 -35.80 -9.47
C PRO A 16 1.23 -36.25 -8.63
N SER A 17 0.74 -37.46 -8.87
CA SER A 17 -0.44 -37.97 -8.18
C SER A 17 -0.27 -37.82 -6.66
N VAL A 18 -1.36 -37.47 -5.97
CA VAL A 18 -1.40 -37.24 -4.52
C VAL A 18 -0.81 -38.44 -3.73
N SER A 19 -0.84 -39.64 -4.31
CA SER A 19 -0.23 -40.86 -3.77
C SER A 19 1.30 -40.86 -3.81
N ILE A 20 1.93 -40.25 -4.83
CA ILE A 20 3.39 -40.02 -4.87
C ILE A 20 3.76 -38.96 -3.84
N TRP A 21 2.95 -37.92 -3.69
CA TRP A 21 3.17 -36.84 -2.72
C TRP A 21 3.03 -37.31 -1.25
N MET A 22 2.05 -38.15 -0.93
CA MET A 22 1.91 -38.75 0.41
C MET A 22 3.03 -39.75 0.73
N ARG A 23 3.50 -40.54 -0.25
CA ARG A 23 4.69 -41.39 -0.09
C ARG A 23 5.95 -40.55 0.12
N LEU A 24 6.14 -39.47 -0.63
CA LEU A 24 7.24 -38.52 -0.43
C LEU A 24 7.17 -37.83 0.94
N ARG A 25 5.98 -37.49 1.45
CA ARG A 25 5.81 -36.87 2.78
C ARG A 25 6.14 -37.84 3.92
N GLY A 26 5.68 -39.10 3.82
CA GLY A 26 6.02 -40.16 4.76
C GLY A 26 7.51 -40.55 4.73
N TRP A 27 8.17 -40.38 3.58
CA TRP A 27 9.57 -40.75 3.38
C TRP A 27 10.54 -39.59 3.67
N LEU A 28 10.12 -38.34 3.47
CA LEU A 28 10.82 -37.14 3.94
C LEU A 28 10.75 -36.99 5.47
N ALA A 29 9.74 -37.57 6.12
CA ALA A 29 9.68 -37.70 7.58
C ALA A 29 10.74 -38.68 8.13
N ALA A 30 11.24 -39.61 7.31
CA ALA A 30 12.42 -40.44 7.61
C ALA A 30 13.72 -39.64 7.36
N ARG A 31 13.87 -38.53 8.10
CA ARG A 31 14.94 -37.53 7.98
C ARG A 31 16.35 -38.02 8.34
N ALA A 32 16.51 -39.30 8.69
CA ALA A 32 17.70 -39.80 9.37
C ALA A 32 18.76 -40.45 8.47
N ASP A 33 18.45 -40.95 7.25
CA ASP A 33 19.51 -41.57 6.43
C ASP A 33 19.24 -41.58 4.90
N ARG A 34 19.08 -40.39 4.32
CA ARG A 34 18.86 -40.23 2.87
C ARG A 34 20.00 -40.80 2.02
N ALA A 35 21.23 -40.80 2.53
CA ALA A 35 22.39 -41.36 1.83
C ALA A 35 22.29 -42.88 1.69
N SER A 36 21.86 -43.58 2.74
CA SER A 36 21.62 -45.02 2.67
C SER A 36 20.42 -45.38 1.81
N VAL A 37 19.39 -44.56 1.82
CA VAL A 37 18.21 -44.75 1.01
C VAL A 37 18.50 -44.53 -0.49
N ARG A 38 19.28 -43.51 -0.84
CA ARG A 38 19.79 -43.29 -2.20
C ARG A 38 20.70 -44.43 -2.66
N ARG A 39 21.57 -44.94 -1.77
CA ARG A 39 22.43 -46.10 -2.07
C ARG A 39 21.62 -47.35 -2.37
N ARG A 40 20.57 -47.65 -1.59
CA ARG A 40 19.66 -48.77 -1.87
C ARG A 40 18.92 -48.58 -3.20
N PHE A 41 18.34 -47.41 -3.42
CA PHE A 41 17.62 -47.12 -4.66
C PHE A 41 18.52 -47.21 -5.90
N LEU A 42 19.77 -46.76 -5.79
CA LEU A 42 20.78 -46.88 -6.84
C LEU A 42 21.10 -48.35 -7.14
N SER A 43 21.24 -49.17 -6.08
CA SER A 43 21.47 -50.61 -6.18
C SER A 43 20.30 -51.34 -6.87
N ASP A 44 19.07 -50.99 -6.51
CA ASP A 44 17.86 -51.71 -6.96
C ASP A 44 17.36 -51.29 -8.34
N HIS A 45 17.67 -50.06 -8.77
CA HIS A 45 17.05 -49.47 -9.96
C HIS A 45 18.02 -48.81 -10.94
N GLY A 46 19.32 -48.81 -10.63
CA GLY A 46 20.36 -48.27 -11.49
C GLY A 46 20.44 -46.74 -11.54
N ALA A 47 21.50 -46.24 -12.17
CA ALA A 47 21.91 -44.84 -12.11
C ALA A 47 20.94 -43.83 -12.76
N THR A 48 20.15 -44.24 -13.75
CA THR A 48 19.21 -43.35 -14.44
C THR A 48 17.99 -43.07 -13.56
N ARG A 49 17.36 -44.13 -13.01
CA ARG A 49 16.22 -43.98 -12.11
C ARG A 49 16.60 -43.28 -10.80
N ALA A 50 17.79 -43.52 -10.28
CA ALA A 50 18.30 -42.81 -9.10
C ALA A 50 18.47 -41.29 -9.36
N ARG A 51 18.90 -40.90 -10.56
CA ARG A 51 18.98 -39.48 -10.97
C ARG A 51 17.60 -38.84 -11.09
N ASP A 52 16.63 -39.53 -11.67
CA ASP A 52 15.25 -39.03 -11.75
C ASP A 52 14.60 -38.91 -10.36
N PHE A 53 14.90 -39.87 -9.48
CA PHE A 53 14.51 -39.83 -8.07
C PHE A 53 15.09 -38.61 -7.34
N ASP A 54 16.39 -38.33 -7.50
CA ASP A 54 17.04 -37.14 -6.94
C ASP A 54 16.38 -35.84 -7.47
N ARG A 55 16.13 -35.77 -8.78
CA ARG A 55 15.46 -34.62 -9.42
C ARG A 55 14.06 -34.37 -8.87
N GLN A 56 13.24 -35.41 -8.75
CA GLN A 56 11.89 -35.30 -8.19
C GLN A 56 11.92 -34.87 -6.73
N THR A 57 12.88 -35.38 -5.94
CA THR A 57 13.01 -35.01 -4.54
C THR A 57 13.43 -33.56 -4.37
N ILE A 58 14.36 -33.07 -5.20
CA ILE A 58 14.76 -31.65 -5.22
C ILE A 58 13.57 -30.77 -5.65
N ALA A 59 12.84 -31.15 -6.68
CA ALA A 59 11.65 -30.42 -7.13
C ALA A 59 10.56 -30.34 -6.04
N GLY A 60 10.33 -31.43 -5.31
CA GLY A 60 9.40 -31.46 -4.18
C GLY A 60 9.81 -30.54 -3.03
N GLU A 61 11.09 -30.55 -2.65
CA GLU A 61 11.61 -29.65 -1.59
C GLU A 61 11.54 -28.18 -2.03
N LYS A 62 11.86 -27.87 -3.29
CA LYS A 62 11.71 -26.51 -3.86
C LYS A 62 10.27 -26.02 -3.76
N TYR A 63 9.31 -26.87 -4.14
CA TYR A 63 7.88 -26.53 -4.06
C TYR A 63 7.45 -26.27 -2.61
N LEU A 64 7.84 -27.15 -1.68
CA LEU A 64 7.51 -27.02 -0.26
C LEU A 64 8.08 -25.74 0.35
N LEU A 65 9.34 -25.41 0.04
CA LEU A 65 9.98 -24.18 0.48
C LEU A 65 9.25 -22.94 -0.07
N LYS A 66 8.88 -22.95 -1.34
CA LYS A 66 8.12 -21.88 -1.97
C LYS A 66 6.76 -21.69 -1.30
N THR A 67 6.02 -22.77 -1.02
CA THR A 67 4.71 -22.67 -0.36
C THR A 67 4.83 -22.17 1.08
N GLN A 68 5.78 -22.70 1.86
CA GLN A 68 6.02 -22.24 3.25
C GLN A 68 6.37 -20.76 3.31
N PHE A 69 7.14 -20.29 2.33
CA PHE A 69 7.51 -18.89 2.26
C PHE A 69 6.36 -17.99 1.84
N LEU A 70 5.54 -18.41 0.87
CA LEU A 70 4.35 -17.66 0.48
C LEU A 70 3.32 -17.58 1.62
N GLU A 71 3.17 -18.64 2.41
CA GLU A 71 2.36 -18.63 3.64
C GLU A 71 2.92 -17.64 4.67
N HIS A 72 4.23 -17.67 4.93
CA HIS A 72 4.88 -16.71 5.83
C HIS A 72 4.72 -15.27 5.35
N LEU A 73 4.84 -15.02 4.04
CA LEU A 73 4.61 -13.70 3.47
C LEU A 73 3.16 -13.27 3.58
N ALA A 74 2.20 -14.17 3.38
CA ALA A 74 0.79 -13.88 3.59
C ALA A 74 0.52 -13.48 5.06
N ASP A 75 1.13 -14.19 6.02
CA ASP A 75 1.01 -13.86 7.44
C ASP A 75 1.62 -12.50 7.77
N VAL A 76 2.85 -12.22 7.30
CA VAL A 76 3.54 -10.92 7.48
C VAL A 76 2.73 -9.78 6.86
N ARG A 77 2.17 -10.03 5.67
CA ARG A 77 1.31 -9.10 4.95
C ARG A 77 0.04 -8.80 5.74
N ASP A 78 -0.61 -9.82 6.29
CA ASP A 78 -1.94 -9.68 6.86
C ASP A 78 -1.94 -9.24 8.33
N HIS A 79 -0.81 -9.31 9.06
CA HIS A 79 -0.80 -9.13 10.52
C HIS A 79 -0.56 -7.73 11.08
N HIS A 80 0.18 -6.84 10.43
CA HIS A 80 0.40 -5.50 11.02
C HIS A 80 0.48 -4.41 9.96
N VAL A 81 1.36 -4.60 8.98
CA VAL A 81 1.75 -3.50 8.11
C VAL A 81 0.66 -3.11 7.12
N LEU A 82 -0.05 -4.07 6.49
CA LEU A 82 -1.18 -3.70 5.63
C LEU A 82 -2.36 -3.13 6.41
N ARG A 83 -2.57 -3.54 7.66
CA ARG A 83 -3.64 -2.97 8.48
C ARG A 83 -3.34 -1.53 8.84
N GLU A 84 -2.10 -1.24 9.23
CA GLU A 84 -1.64 0.12 9.54
C GLU A 84 -1.59 0.99 8.28
N ALA A 85 -1.06 0.48 7.17
CA ALA A 85 -1.09 1.17 5.89
C ALA A 85 -2.53 1.46 5.41
N LYS A 86 -3.47 0.53 5.58
CA LYS A 86 -4.88 0.73 5.25
C LYS A 86 -5.55 1.76 6.16
N ARG A 87 -5.25 1.71 7.47
CA ARG A 87 -5.72 2.72 8.44
C ARG A 87 -5.19 4.09 8.09
N ALA A 88 -3.90 4.22 7.83
CA ALA A 88 -3.25 5.47 7.45
C ALA A 88 -3.80 6.02 6.12
N ARG A 89 -4.00 5.18 5.10
CA ARG A 89 -4.69 5.59 3.85
C ARG A 89 -6.12 6.08 4.11
N SER A 90 -6.86 5.41 5.01
CA SER A 90 -8.21 5.84 5.39
C SER A 90 -8.22 7.17 6.14
N VAL A 91 -7.24 7.40 7.03
CA VAL A 91 -7.08 8.67 7.74
C VAL A 91 -6.73 9.78 6.76
N GLN A 92 -5.80 9.53 5.84
CA GLN A 92 -5.42 10.50 4.81
C GLN A 92 -6.58 10.86 3.88
N ALA A 93 -7.41 9.89 3.47
CA ALA A 93 -8.60 10.17 2.66
C ALA A 93 -9.61 11.05 3.42
N ARG A 94 -9.80 10.79 4.72
CA ARG A 94 -10.69 11.59 5.57
C ARG A 94 -10.16 13.00 5.78
N LEU A 95 -8.86 13.16 6.04
CA LEU A 95 -8.22 14.48 6.18
C LEU A 95 -8.29 15.28 4.89
N SER A 96 -8.09 14.65 3.74
CA SER A 96 -8.22 15.31 2.44
C SER A 96 -9.65 15.81 2.18
N GLY A 97 -10.66 15.05 2.60
CA GLY A 97 -12.06 15.49 2.53
C GLY A 97 -12.32 16.70 3.41
N LEU A 98 -11.84 16.66 4.67
CA LEU A 98 -11.96 17.77 5.61
C LEU A 98 -11.20 19.02 5.15
N GLU A 99 -10.02 18.87 4.53
CA GLU A 99 -9.25 19.99 3.95
C GLU A 99 -10.04 20.66 2.83
N GLY A 100 -10.69 19.88 1.96
CA GLY A 100 -11.54 20.39 0.89
C GLY A 100 -12.76 21.14 1.43
N GLU A 101 -13.44 20.58 2.43
CA GLU A 101 -14.57 21.23 3.10
C GLU A 101 -14.15 22.53 3.79
N ALA A 102 -13.03 22.51 4.52
CA ALA A 102 -12.50 23.68 5.21
C ALA A 102 -12.11 24.80 4.23
N ARG A 103 -11.46 24.47 3.10
CA ARG A 103 -11.20 25.42 2.02
C ARG A 103 -12.48 25.99 1.44
N GLY A 104 -13.47 25.15 1.14
CA GLY A 104 -14.74 25.61 0.58
C GLY A 104 -15.54 26.48 1.55
N VAL A 105 -15.40 26.31 2.86
CA VAL A 105 -15.94 27.24 3.87
C VAL A 105 -15.17 28.55 3.83
N LEU A 106 -13.84 28.50 3.88
CA LEU A 106 -12.99 29.69 3.86
C LEU A 106 -13.24 30.57 2.61
N GLU A 107 -13.33 29.96 1.44
CA GLU A 107 -13.61 30.66 0.18
C GLU A 107 -14.97 31.38 0.22
N ARG A 108 -16.01 30.74 0.77
CA ARG A 108 -17.33 31.36 0.94
C ARG A 108 -17.32 32.52 1.92
N GLU A 109 -16.65 32.36 3.06
CA GLU A 109 -16.52 33.41 4.08
C GLU A 109 -15.70 34.60 3.55
N GLN A 110 -14.62 34.35 2.81
CA GLN A 110 -13.83 35.40 2.17
C GLN A 110 -14.63 36.14 1.07
N ALA A 111 -15.45 35.43 0.30
CA ALA A 111 -16.33 36.05 -0.70
C ALA A 111 -17.38 36.96 -0.05
N GLN A 112 -18.02 36.50 1.03
CA GLN A 112 -18.99 37.31 1.79
C GLN A 112 -18.33 38.54 2.43
N LEU A 113 -17.12 38.38 2.96
CA LEU A 113 -16.35 39.50 3.52
C LEU A 113 -15.98 40.54 2.46
N LEU A 114 -15.62 40.10 1.25
CA LEU A 114 -15.36 40.98 0.12
C LEU A 114 -16.61 41.75 -0.30
N GLU A 115 -17.76 41.08 -0.37
CA GLU A 115 -19.05 41.70 -0.68
C GLU A 115 -19.41 42.77 0.37
N ALA A 116 -19.30 42.44 1.67
CA ALA A 116 -19.57 43.38 2.76
C ALA A 116 -18.61 44.60 2.74
N LYS A 117 -17.33 44.40 2.40
CA LYS A 117 -16.36 45.49 2.21
C LYS A 117 -16.74 46.37 1.01
N HIS A 118 -17.19 45.77 -0.08
CA HIS A 118 -17.66 46.52 -1.24
C HIS A 118 -18.90 47.36 -0.90
N GLU A 119 -19.89 46.78 -0.22
CA GLU A 119 -21.07 47.50 0.23
C GLU A 119 -20.71 48.65 1.19
N TYR A 120 -19.78 48.41 2.12
CA TYR A 120 -19.23 49.46 2.99
C TYR A 120 -18.66 50.63 2.18
N THR A 121 -17.83 50.34 1.16
CA THR A 121 -17.24 51.38 0.32
C THR A 121 -18.28 52.13 -0.52
N ASP A 122 -19.32 51.44 -1.02
CA ASP A 122 -20.39 52.09 -1.78
C ASP A 122 -21.21 53.05 -0.89
N ILE A 123 -21.64 52.59 0.29
CA ILE A 123 -22.39 53.44 1.23
C ILE A 123 -21.54 54.64 1.70
N LYS A 124 -20.25 54.42 1.97
CA LYS A 124 -19.33 55.50 2.34
C LYS A 124 -19.20 56.54 1.22
N SER A 125 -19.15 56.08 -0.03
CA SER A 125 -19.09 56.95 -1.21
C SER A 125 -20.38 57.74 -1.41
N ARG A 126 -21.54 57.13 -1.14
CA ARG A 126 -22.84 57.83 -1.17
C ARG A 126 -22.93 58.90 -0.08
N LEU A 127 -22.49 58.59 1.14
CA LEU A 127 -22.46 59.53 2.26
C LEU A 127 -21.59 60.77 2.03
N ALA A 128 -20.58 60.65 1.17
CA ALA A 128 -19.70 61.74 0.79
C ALA A 128 -20.33 62.72 -0.21
N ARG A 129 -21.53 62.44 -0.73
CA ARG A 129 -22.24 63.36 -1.63
C ARG A 129 -22.96 64.47 -0.86
N ASP A 130 -22.94 65.67 -1.42
CA ASP A 130 -23.52 66.87 -0.80
C ASP A 130 -25.03 67.01 -1.04
N ASP A 131 -25.61 66.20 -1.92
CA ASP A 131 -27.02 66.23 -2.31
C ASP A 131 -27.98 65.50 -1.35
N LEU A 132 -27.45 64.84 -0.32
CA LEU A 132 -28.25 64.09 0.65
C LEU A 132 -28.88 64.99 1.72
N THR A 133 -30.14 64.72 2.05
CA THR A 133 -30.81 65.32 3.20
C THR A 133 -30.25 64.81 4.53
N ALA A 134 -30.49 65.55 5.62
CA ALA A 134 -30.04 65.14 6.97
C ALA A 134 -30.59 63.76 7.40
N LEU A 135 -31.84 63.45 7.04
CA LEU A 135 -32.47 62.16 7.34
C LEU A 135 -31.79 61.01 6.56
N GLU A 136 -31.48 61.23 5.29
CA GLU A 136 -30.79 60.24 4.46
C GLU A 136 -29.37 59.99 4.94
N LYS A 137 -28.63 61.05 5.31
CA LYS A 137 -27.29 60.91 5.92
C LYS A 137 -27.34 60.09 7.21
N ALA A 138 -28.30 60.36 8.10
CA ALA A 138 -28.47 59.57 9.33
C ALA A 138 -28.80 58.09 9.04
N ASN A 139 -29.65 57.83 8.05
CA ASN A 139 -30.00 56.46 7.64
C ASN A 139 -28.78 55.70 7.07
N TYR A 140 -28.01 56.33 6.19
CA TYR A 140 -26.78 55.72 5.66
C TYR A 140 -25.71 55.53 6.74
N GLN A 141 -25.56 56.46 7.70
CA GLN A 141 -24.66 56.28 8.84
C GLN A 141 -25.06 55.07 9.70
N GLY A 142 -26.35 54.87 9.94
CA GLY A 142 -26.87 53.69 10.65
C GLY A 142 -26.53 52.38 9.92
N LYS A 143 -26.73 52.34 8.60
CA LYS A 143 -26.36 51.18 7.76
C LYS A 143 -24.85 50.93 7.77
N LEU A 144 -24.04 51.99 7.70
CA LEU A 144 -22.59 51.90 7.69
C LEU A 144 -22.07 51.29 9.00
N GLY A 145 -22.64 51.66 10.16
CA GLY A 145 -22.32 51.03 11.45
C GLY A 145 -22.72 49.55 11.53
N GLN A 146 -23.85 49.16 10.93
CA GLN A 146 -24.26 47.75 10.85
C GLN A 146 -23.28 46.93 10.01
N ILE A 147 -22.85 47.45 8.85
CA ILE A 147 -21.88 46.77 7.98
C ILE A 147 -20.51 46.68 8.66
N GLU A 148 -20.04 47.72 9.36
CA GLU A 148 -18.79 47.65 10.14
C GLU A 148 -18.82 46.56 11.20
N GLY A 149 -19.97 46.40 11.88
CA GLY A 149 -20.19 45.31 12.83
C GLY A 149 -20.11 43.94 12.15
N SER A 150 -20.78 43.78 11.01
CA SER A 150 -20.77 42.55 10.21
C SER A 150 -19.37 42.19 9.71
N VAL A 151 -18.64 43.16 9.12
CA VAL A 151 -17.26 42.98 8.63
C VAL A 151 -16.32 42.56 9.75
N LYS A 152 -16.42 43.16 10.94
CA LYS A 152 -15.60 42.76 12.10
C LYS A 152 -15.90 41.33 12.55
N GLN A 153 -17.17 40.93 12.56
CA GLN A 153 -17.55 39.55 12.89
C GLN A 153 -17.03 38.56 11.85
N GLN A 154 -17.23 38.85 10.56
CA GLN A 154 -16.77 38.02 9.44
C GLN A 154 -15.25 37.87 9.41
N LEU A 155 -14.48 38.93 9.69
CA LEU A 155 -13.01 38.82 9.84
C LEU A 155 -12.62 37.81 10.92
N GLY A 156 -13.34 37.78 12.04
CA GLY A 156 -13.13 36.79 13.10
C GLY A 156 -13.53 35.36 12.70
N VAL A 157 -14.55 35.21 11.84
CA VAL A 157 -14.96 33.90 11.29
C VAL A 157 -13.93 33.39 10.29
N VAL A 158 -13.46 34.24 9.37
CA VAL A 158 -12.41 33.93 8.40
C VAL A 158 -11.13 33.49 9.12
N ALA A 159 -10.67 34.25 10.12
CA ALA A 159 -9.47 33.89 10.89
C ALA A 159 -9.60 32.50 11.54
N LYS A 160 -10.75 32.19 12.16
CA LYS A 160 -11.01 30.85 12.73
C LYS A 160 -11.05 29.75 11.67
N ALA A 161 -11.52 30.04 10.46
CA ALA A 161 -11.53 29.09 9.35
C ALA A 161 -10.11 28.84 8.82
N GLU A 162 -9.27 29.88 8.76
CA GLU A 162 -7.85 29.78 8.41
C GLU A 162 -7.08 28.93 9.42
N ASP A 163 -7.27 29.18 10.72
CA ASP A 163 -6.65 28.39 11.79
C ASP A 163 -7.02 26.91 11.68
N LYS A 164 -8.32 26.61 11.49
CA LYS A 164 -8.78 25.23 11.28
C LYS A 164 -8.18 24.57 10.04
N LEU A 165 -8.05 25.31 8.95
CA LEU A 165 -7.42 24.79 7.74
C LEU A 165 -5.94 24.50 7.99
N ALA A 166 -5.24 25.38 8.70
CA ALA A 166 -3.85 25.17 9.11
C ALA A 166 -3.70 23.90 9.96
N ASP A 167 -4.55 23.71 10.98
CA ASP A 167 -4.54 22.50 11.81
C ASP A 167 -4.76 21.22 11.00
N ILE A 168 -5.71 21.22 10.06
CA ILE A 168 -5.96 20.06 9.18
C ILE A 168 -4.75 19.79 8.28
N THR A 169 -4.13 20.84 7.71
CA THR A 169 -2.94 20.66 6.87
C THR A 169 -1.74 20.12 7.65
N ALA A 170 -1.56 20.54 8.90
CA ALA A 170 -0.54 19.99 9.81
C ALA A 170 -0.79 18.51 10.11
N ALA A 171 -2.03 18.16 10.51
CA ALA A 171 -2.42 16.77 10.74
C ALA A 171 -2.25 15.88 9.49
N GLN A 172 -2.49 16.45 8.31
CA GLN A 172 -2.26 15.77 7.03
C GLN A 172 -0.77 15.55 6.74
N ALA A 173 0.08 16.51 7.09
CA ALA A 173 1.54 16.36 6.95
C ALA A 173 2.08 15.29 7.89
N ASP A 174 1.62 15.27 9.15
CA ASP A 174 2.06 14.28 10.13
C ASP A 174 1.55 12.88 9.79
N SER A 175 0.29 12.74 9.35
CA SER A 175 -0.25 11.46 8.87
C SER A 175 0.52 10.90 7.68
N ARG A 176 1.03 11.76 6.78
CA ARG A 176 1.89 11.33 5.66
C ARG A 176 3.25 10.81 6.14
N LYS A 177 3.85 11.42 7.17
CA LYS A 177 5.10 10.94 7.76
C LYS A 177 4.91 9.56 8.40
N GLU A 178 3.86 9.40 9.21
CA GLU A 178 3.52 8.11 9.81
C GLU A 178 3.34 7.02 8.75
N PHE A 179 2.60 7.31 7.67
CA PHE A 179 2.42 6.36 6.57
C PHE A 179 3.75 5.96 5.92
N ALA A 180 4.65 6.92 5.70
CA ALA A 180 5.97 6.64 5.12
C ALA A 180 6.83 5.76 6.04
N GLU A 181 6.78 6.00 7.36
CA GLU A 181 7.46 5.17 8.36
C GLU A 181 6.91 3.74 8.38
N PHE A 182 5.59 3.56 8.33
CA PHE A 182 4.97 2.24 8.24
C PHE A 182 5.34 1.51 6.93
N ALA A 183 5.33 2.21 5.79
CA ALA A 183 5.72 1.65 4.51
C ALA A 183 7.20 1.20 4.51
N GLN A 184 8.08 2.00 5.12
CA GLN A 184 9.48 1.65 5.25
C GLN A 184 9.69 0.46 6.19
N ALA A 185 8.99 0.42 7.32
CA ALA A 185 9.02 -0.72 8.24
C ALA A 185 8.52 -2.00 7.55
N ALA A 186 7.47 -1.91 6.72
CA ALA A 186 7.03 -3.00 5.85
C ALA A 186 8.16 -3.56 5.03
N HIS A 187 8.82 -2.66 4.29
CA HIS A 187 9.87 -3.00 3.35
C HIS A 187 11.01 -3.72 4.06
N ASN A 188 11.45 -3.20 5.20
CA ASN A 188 12.52 -3.80 6.00
C ASN A 188 12.15 -5.21 6.50
N ILE A 189 10.92 -5.41 7.00
CA ILE A 189 10.45 -6.73 7.44
C ILE A 189 10.45 -7.72 6.26
N TYR A 190 9.92 -7.30 5.11
CA TYR A 190 9.92 -8.13 3.91
C TYR A 190 11.33 -8.51 3.47
N GLU A 191 12.26 -7.55 3.44
CA GLU A 191 13.64 -7.79 3.07
C GLU A 191 14.33 -8.78 4.04
N MET A 192 14.12 -8.61 5.35
CA MET A 192 14.62 -9.54 6.36
C MET A 192 14.05 -10.95 6.18
N SER A 193 12.75 -11.09 5.94
CA SER A 193 12.10 -12.37 5.69
C SER A 193 12.60 -13.04 4.41
N MET A 194 12.79 -12.29 3.32
CA MET A 194 13.39 -12.80 2.07
C MET A 194 14.83 -13.30 2.32
N ASN A 195 15.66 -12.52 3.00
CA ASN A 195 17.04 -12.88 3.31
C ASN A 195 17.12 -14.13 4.19
N ALA A 196 16.24 -14.26 5.18
CA ALA A 196 16.12 -15.46 6.01
C ALA A 196 15.70 -16.67 5.18
N TYR A 197 14.73 -16.52 4.28
CA TYR A 197 14.29 -17.57 3.38
C TYR A 197 15.41 -18.06 2.47
N VAL A 198 16.11 -17.15 1.78
CA VAL A 198 17.23 -17.51 0.89
C VAL A 198 18.30 -18.29 1.65
N LYS A 199 18.63 -17.89 2.89
CA LYS A 199 19.57 -18.63 3.75
C LYS A 199 19.08 -20.03 4.15
N VAL A 200 17.80 -20.19 4.47
CA VAL A 200 17.23 -21.50 4.87
C VAL A 200 17.08 -22.42 3.66
N ALA A 201 16.54 -21.90 2.56
CA ALA A 201 16.38 -22.60 1.30
C ALA A 201 17.74 -23.03 0.73
N GLY A 202 18.71 -22.12 0.70
CA GLY A 202 20.06 -22.41 0.24
C GLY A 202 20.73 -23.52 1.07
N ARG A 203 20.64 -23.47 2.41
CA ARG A 203 21.17 -24.54 3.28
C ARG A 203 20.47 -25.88 3.04
N ARG A 204 19.16 -25.88 2.84
CA ARG A 204 18.40 -27.13 2.56
C ARG A 204 18.74 -27.70 1.19
N LEU A 205 18.79 -26.88 0.15
CA LEU A 205 19.09 -27.30 -1.23
C LEU A 205 20.55 -27.73 -1.40
N ASN A 206 21.49 -27.08 -0.71
CA ASN A 206 22.89 -27.51 -0.63
C ASN A 206 23.03 -28.93 -0.06
N ARG A 207 22.27 -29.26 1.00
CA ARG A 207 22.24 -30.62 1.56
C ARG A 207 21.69 -31.65 0.56
N LEU A 208 20.99 -31.22 -0.48
CA LEU A 208 20.49 -32.08 -1.56
C LEU A 208 21.47 -32.18 -2.74
N GLY A 209 22.67 -31.58 -2.64
CA GLY A 209 23.65 -31.54 -3.74
C GLY A 209 23.24 -30.63 -4.89
N CYS A 210 22.28 -29.72 -4.67
CA CYS A 210 21.90 -28.72 -5.65
C CYS A 210 22.88 -27.54 -5.52
N THR A 211 23.64 -27.22 -6.57
CA THR A 211 24.63 -26.12 -6.57
C THR A 211 24.17 -24.88 -7.35
N ASN A 212 23.13 -25.00 -8.18
CA ASN A 212 22.60 -23.92 -9.03
C ASN A 212 21.36 -23.20 -8.45
N TYR A 213 21.07 -23.36 -7.17
CA TYR A 213 19.86 -22.81 -6.54
C TYR A 213 19.90 -21.27 -6.41
N ASP A 214 21.09 -20.65 -6.49
CA ASP A 214 21.27 -19.20 -6.39
C ASP A 214 20.67 -18.42 -7.58
N ALA A 215 20.52 -19.04 -8.76
CA ALA A 215 19.89 -18.41 -9.92
C ALA A 215 18.36 -18.43 -9.79
N GLU A 216 17.78 -19.58 -9.41
CA GLU A 216 16.33 -19.72 -9.26
C GLU A 216 15.78 -19.00 -8.01
N LEU A 217 16.55 -18.94 -6.91
CA LEU A 217 16.18 -18.10 -5.76
C LEU A 217 16.24 -16.62 -6.11
N ARG A 218 17.14 -16.21 -7.01
CA ARG A 218 17.22 -14.83 -7.52
C ARG A 218 15.99 -14.44 -8.33
N ASP A 219 15.54 -15.31 -9.22
CA ASP A 219 14.30 -15.08 -9.99
C ASP A 219 13.07 -15.01 -9.08
N PHE A 220 13.01 -15.87 -8.06
CA PHE A 220 11.94 -15.81 -7.08
C PHE A 220 11.99 -14.54 -6.22
N THR A 221 13.18 -14.10 -5.82
CA THR A 221 13.35 -12.82 -5.11
C THR A 221 12.93 -11.64 -5.99
N SER A 222 13.28 -11.61 -7.27
CA SER A 222 12.92 -10.50 -8.15
C SER A 222 11.41 -10.40 -8.38
N GLU A 223 10.74 -11.53 -8.63
CA GLU A 223 9.29 -11.59 -8.81
C GLU A 223 8.53 -11.12 -7.55
N THR A 224 9.05 -11.50 -6.38
CA THR A 224 8.44 -11.15 -5.08
C THR A 224 8.69 -9.67 -4.74
N THR A 225 9.90 -9.16 -4.95
CA THR A 225 10.23 -7.73 -4.76
C THR A 225 9.42 -6.84 -5.70
N GLN A 226 9.18 -7.27 -6.94
CA GLN A 226 8.37 -6.52 -7.89
C GLN A 226 6.89 -6.46 -7.47
N LYS A 227 6.31 -7.58 -7.03
CA LYS A 227 4.95 -7.62 -6.45
C LYS A 227 4.81 -6.75 -5.20
N ILE A 228 5.86 -6.63 -4.38
CA ILE A 228 5.85 -5.73 -3.22
C ILE A 228 5.84 -4.26 -3.65
N LYS A 229 6.64 -3.89 -4.67
CA LYS A 229 6.65 -2.53 -5.24
C LYS A 229 5.30 -2.13 -5.84
N GLU A 230 4.56 -3.08 -6.42
CA GLU A 230 3.22 -2.84 -6.96
C GLU A 230 2.16 -2.60 -5.86
N LEU A 231 2.44 -2.99 -4.61
CA LEU A 231 1.50 -2.88 -3.48
C LEU A 231 1.77 -1.64 -2.59
N SER A 232 3.01 -1.17 -2.54
CA SER A 232 3.43 0.08 -1.88
C SER A 232 2.96 1.30 -2.64
#